data_AF-A0A349JJK9-F1
#
_entry.id   AF-A0A349JJK9-F1
#
_cell.length_a   1.000
_cell.length_b   1.000
_cell.length_c   1.000
_cell.angle_alpha   90.00
_cell.angle_beta   90.00
_cell.angle_gamma   90.00
#
_symmetry.space_group_name_H-M   'P 1'
#
loop_
_entity.id
_entity.type
_entity.pdbx_description
1 polymer ?
#
loop_
_entity_poly.entity_id
_entity_poly.type
_entity_poly.pdbx_seq_one_letter_code
_entity_poly.pdbx_strand_id
1 'polypeptide(L)'
;MANANLPQNFNLIIPAGTQIVTKIEVKNPASDESWKQGLVGVIVKSPTDNSHAYLVKLPDGTEISLRRHELSIRKQFQSEGLQSGGDFLAEYNLYDSVIYRCIVGSRAYGLDHEQSDTDRRGIYQPPAILHWSLYGIPEQLENKENQECYWELQKFLVLALKANPNVLECLYTPLVETVSPVAQELLEIREIFLSQLVYQTYN
;
A
#
# COMPACT_ATOMS: atom_id res chain seq x y z
N MET A 1 -19.67 -14.61 14.94
CA MET A 1 -19.96 -13.17 15.14
C MET A 1 -18.72 -12.42 14.70
N ALA A 2 -18.78 -11.76 13.54
CA ALA A 2 -17.62 -11.09 12.95
C ALA A 2 -17.32 -9.81 13.74
N ASN A 3 -16.13 -9.72 14.35
CA ASN A 3 -15.63 -8.46 14.89
C ASN A 3 -15.28 -7.53 13.72
N ALA A 4 -16.26 -6.71 13.34
CA ALA A 4 -16.16 -5.70 12.30
C ALA A 4 -15.48 -4.41 12.80
N ASN A 5 -14.23 -4.54 13.27
CA ASN A 5 -13.34 -3.39 13.47
C ASN A 5 -12.05 -3.60 12.69
N LEU A 6 -12.19 -3.89 11.39
CA LEU A 6 -11.15 -3.58 10.42
C LEU A 6 -11.23 -2.07 10.17
N PRO A 7 -10.12 -1.31 10.25
CA PRO A 7 -10.13 0.09 9.89
C PRO A 7 -10.63 0.22 8.44
N GLN A 8 -11.81 0.82 8.28
CA GLN A 8 -12.58 0.82 7.04
C GLN A 8 -12.03 1.75 5.95
N ASN A 9 -10.78 2.21 6.08
CA ASN A 9 -10.27 3.32 5.29
C ASN A 9 -8.76 3.20 5.12
N PHE A 10 -8.34 2.67 3.97
CA PHE A 10 -7.03 3.00 3.39
C PHE A 10 -7.11 4.42 2.84
N ASN A 11 -7.32 5.37 3.72
CA ASN A 11 -7.42 6.76 3.37
C ASN A 11 -6.04 7.35 3.53
N LEU A 12 -5.29 7.35 2.43
CA LEU A 12 -4.10 8.16 2.35
C LEU A 12 -4.50 9.63 2.33
N ILE A 13 -3.95 10.38 3.27
CA ILE A 13 -4.01 11.84 3.26
C ILE A 13 -3.16 12.31 2.07
N ILE A 14 -3.80 12.91 1.07
CA ILE A 14 -3.09 13.42 -0.10
C ILE A 14 -2.29 14.67 0.31
N PRO A 15 -0.98 14.74 0.05
CA PRO A 15 -0.13 15.83 0.54
C PRO A 15 -0.44 17.16 -0.15
N ALA A 16 -0.05 18.26 0.50
CA ALA A 16 -0.08 19.59 -0.11
C ALA A 16 0.87 19.63 -1.32
N GLY A 17 0.49 20.41 -2.33
CA GLY A 17 1.16 20.49 -3.62
C GLY A 17 0.64 19.50 -4.67
N THR A 18 -0.19 18.51 -4.30
CA THR A 18 -0.77 17.58 -5.28
C THR A 18 -1.84 18.24 -6.14
N GLN A 19 -1.72 18.07 -7.46
CA GLN A 19 -2.75 18.50 -8.41
C GLN A 19 -3.91 17.51 -8.41
N ILE A 20 -5.13 18.01 -8.31
CA ILE A 20 -6.36 17.22 -8.24
C ILE A 20 -7.38 17.68 -9.27
N VAL A 21 -8.42 16.88 -9.46
CA VAL A 21 -9.62 17.17 -10.24
C VAL A 21 -10.84 16.97 -9.33
N THR A 22 -11.81 17.88 -9.39
CA THR A 22 -13.06 17.76 -8.62
C THR A 22 -14.00 16.72 -9.22
N LYS A 23 -14.58 15.86 -8.38
CA LYS A 23 -15.59 14.84 -8.77
C LYS A 23 -17.03 15.29 -8.55
N ILE A 24 -17.22 16.49 -8.00
CA ILE A 24 -18.53 17.05 -7.70
C ILE A 24 -18.65 18.44 -8.30
N GLU A 25 -19.89 18.90 -8.43
CA GLU A 25 -20.18 20.30 -8.68
C GLU A 25 -19.80 21.13 -7.44
N VAL A 26 -19.07 22.23 -7.65
CA VAL A 26 -18.55 23.09 -6.58
C VAL A 26 -19.21 24.45 -6.67
N LYS A 27 -19.81 24.92 -5.57
CA LYS A 27 -20.34 26.27 -5.49
C LYS A 27 -19.20 27.28 -5.45
N ASN A 28 -19.27 28.31 -6.29
CA ASN A 28 -18.33 29.40 -6.23
C ASN A 28 -18.55 30.19 -4.93
N PRO A 29 -17.53 30.40 -4.08
CA PRO A 29 -17.69 31.25 -2.89
C PRO A 29 -17.76 32.75 -3.23
N ALA A 30 -17.37 33.15 -4.45
CA ALA A 30 -17.37 34.55 -4.91
C ALA A 30 -18.60 34.94 -5.75
N SER A 31 -19.38 33.97 -6.25
CA SER A 31 -20.64 34.22 -6.99
C SER A 31 -21.67 33.14 -6.64
N ASP A 32 -22.97 33.39 -6.84
CA ASP A 32 -24.01 32.37 -6.61
C ASP A 32 -24.06 31.30 -7.72
N GLU A 33 -23.01 31.21 -8.54
CA GLU A 33 -22.88 30.23 -9.62
C GLU A 33 -22.19 28.96 -9.13
N SER A 34 -22.55 27.83 -9.73
CA SER A 34 -21.92 26.54 -9.46
C SER A 34 -21.07 26.11 -10.65
N TRP A 35 -19.86 25.66 -10.36
CA TRP A 35 -18.95 25.11 -11.35
C TRP A 35 -19.16 23.61 -11.45
N LYS A 36 -19.32 23.12 -12.69
CA LYS A 36 -19.41 21.68 -12.97
C LYS A 36 -18.16 20.93 -12.47
N GLN A 37 -18.33 19.64 -12.19
CA GLN A 37 -17.22 18.74 -11.87
C GLN A 37 -16.13 18.77 -12.95
N GLY A 38 -14.90 18.42 -12.58
CA GLY A 38 -13.75 18.43 -13.48
C GLY A 38 -12.82 19.64 -13.31
N LEU A 39 -13.04 20.48 -12.30
CA LEU A 39 -12.15 21.60 -12.00
C LEU A 39 -10.79 21.08 -11.54
N VAL A 40 -9.72 21.66 -12.07
CA VAL A 40 -8.36 21.35 -11.64
C VAL A 40 -7.99 22.26 -10.47
N GLY A 41 -7.35 21.73 -9.44
CA GLY A 41 -6.83 22.52 -8.32
C GLY A 41 -5.55 21.92 -7.74
N VAL A 42 -4.95 22.62 -6.78
CA VAL A 42 -3.79 22.14 -6.01
C VAL A 42 -4.16 22.10 -4.54
N ILE A 43 -3.87 21.00 -3.85
CA ILE A 43 -4.04 20.94 -2.40
C ILE A 43 -3.06 21.92 -1.75
N VAL A 44 -3.58 22.89 -1.00
CA VAL A 44 -2.77 23.82 -0.20
C VAL A 44 -2.62 23.30 1.22
N LYS A 45 -3.66 22.66 1.75
CA LYS A 45 -3.62 22.07 3.09
C LYS A 45 -4.31 20.71 3.11
N SER A 46 -3.57 19.72 3.58
CA SER A 46 -4.08 18.38 3.84
C SER A 46 -4.62 18.30 5.27
N PRO A 47 -5.72 17.56 5.51
CA PRO A 47 -6.19 17.30 6.86
C PRO A 47 -5.22 16.39 7.61
N THR A 48 -5.29 16.37 8.95
CA THR A 48 -4.49 15.44 9.79
C THR A 48 -5.14 14.07 9.96
N ASP A 49 -6.38 13.95 9.50
CA ASP A 49 -7.19 12.73 9.53
C ASP A 49 -8.11 12.69 8.30
N ASN A 50 -8.88 11.62 8.19
CA ASN A 50 -9.70 11.34 7.01
C ASN A 50 -11.16 11.80 7.11
N SER A 51 -11.52 12.45 8.21
CA SER A 51 -12.86 13.01 8.43
C SER A 51 -12.94 14.49 8.01
N HIS A 52 -11.79 15.16 7.93
CA HIS A 52 -11.69 16.57 7.58
C HIS A 52 -11.46 16.79 6.08
N ALA A 53 -11.83 17.99 5.62
CA ALA A 53 -11.69 18.40 4.23
C ALA A 53 -10.25 18.88 3.92
N TYR A 54 -9.85 18.68 2.67
CA TYR A 54 -8.69 19.29 2.03
C TYR A 54 -9.01 20.73 1.66
N LEU A 55 -8.04 21.62 1.84
CA LEU A 55 -8.10 22.97 1.28
C LEU A 55 -7.42 22.94 -0.09
N VAL A 56 -8.18 23.24 -1.13
CA VAL A 56 -7.72 23.23 -2.52
C VAL A 56 -7.78 24.63 -3.07
N LYS A 57 -6.70 25.06 -3.72
CA LYS A 57 -6.65 26.32 -4.47
C LYS A 57 -6.82 26.06 -5.95
N LEU A 58 -7.81 26.73 -6.53
CA LEU A 58 -8.10 26.72 -7.97
C LEU A 58 -7.17 27.70 -8.71
N PRO A 59 -7.03 27.59 -10.05
CA PRO A 59 -6.14 28.44 -10.87
C PRO A 59 -6.48 29.93 -10.82
N ASP A 60 -7.74 30.28 -10.57
CA ASP A 60 -8.22 31.66 -10.39
C ASP A 60 -7.86 32.25 -9.01
N GLY A 61 -7.25 31.44 -8.13
CA GLY A 61 -6.88 31.82 -6.78
C GLY A 61 -7.93 31.51 -5.71
N THR A 62 -9.11 31.04 -6.10
CA THR A 62 -10.20 30.68 -5.18
C THR A 62 -9.82 29.46 -4.35
N GLU A 63 -10.10 29.48 -3.05
CA GLU A 63 -9.92 28.34 -2.16
C GLU A 63 -11.25 27.65 -1.87
N ILE A 64 -11.28 26.33 -2.03
CA ILE A 64 -12.45 25.48 -1.81
C ILE A 64 -12.09 24.34 -0.86
N SER A 65 -13.07 23.89 -0.07
CA SER A 65 -12.92 22.72 0.80
C SER A 65 -13.53 21.50 0.13
N LEU A 66 -12.76 20.41 0.02
CA LEU A 66 -13.20 19.15 -0.58
C LEU A 66 -12.89 17.97 0.33
N ARG A 67 -13.81 17.03 0.47
CA ARG A 67 -13.57 15.75 1.15
C ARG A 67 -12.82 14.80 0.21
N ARG A 68 -12.18 13.77 0.78
CA ARG A 68 -11.37 12.79 0.01
C ARG A 68 -12.11 12.16 -1.17
N HIS A 69 -13.40 11.86 -1.01
CA HIS A 69 -14.23 11.24 -2.04
C HIS A 69 -14.69 12.22 -3.13
N GLU A 70 -14.54 13.53 -2.91
CA GLU A 70 -14.97 14.61 -3.81
C GLU A 70 -13.88 15.02 -4.82
N LEU A 71 -12.72 14.34 -4.81
CA LEU A 71 -11.56 14.65 -5.65
C LEU A 71 -10.85 13.38 -6.18
N SER A 72 -10.08 13.53 -7.26
CA SER A 72 -9.09 12.57 -7.81
C SER A 72 -7.77 13.28 -8.08
N ILE A 73 -6.64 12.58 -8.16
CA ILE A 73 -5.34 13.18 -8.48
C ILE A 73 -5.23 13.37 -10.00
N ARG A 74 -4.85 14.57 -10.46
CA ARG A 74 -4.87 14.95 -11.90
C ARG A 74 -3.97 14.09 -12.79
N LYS A 75 -2.85 13.61 -12.26
CA LYS A 75 -1.93 12.72 -13.01
C LYS A 75 -2.63 11.42 -13.45
N GLN A 76 -3.69 11.00 -12.74
CA GLN A 76 -4.55 9.85 -13.05
C GLN A 76 -5.72 10.19 -14.01
N PHE A 77 -5.95 11.47 -14.32
CA PHE A 77 -7.05 11.91 -15.20
C PHE A 77 -6.60 12.08 -16.66
N GLN A 78 -5.30 12.31 -16.92
CA GLN A 78 -4.75 12.36 -18.29
C GLN A 78 -4.61 10.97 -18.94
N SER A 79 -4.78 9.90 -18.16
CA SER A 79 -4.64 8.49 -18.55
C SER A 79 -5.99 7.78 -18.75
N GLU A 80 -7.11 8.50 -18.93
CA GLU A 80 -8.43 7.92 -19.28
C GLU A 80 -8.48 7.37 -20.73
N GLY A 81 -7.53 6.47 -21.06
CA GLY A 81 -7.73 5.35 -21.97
C GLY A 81 -7.88 4.06 -21.16
N LEU A 82 -8.18 2.94 -21.81
CA LEU A 82 -8.45 1.62 -21.22
C LEU A 82 -7.23 0.95 -20.52
N GLN A 83 -6.30 1.74 -19.99
CA GLN A 83 -5.11 1.33 -19.23
C GLN A 83 -4.98 2.34 -18.09
N SER A 84 -5.26 2.01 -16.83
CA SER A 84 -4.22 1.38 -16.02
C SER A 84 -4.75 1.04 -14.62
N GLY A 85 -4.65 -0.23 -14.22
CA GLY A 85 -4.85 -0.63 -12.82
C GLY A 85 -3.87 0.03 -11.84
N GLY A 86 -2.73 0.51 -12.35
CA GLY A 86 -1.73 1.24 -11.58
C GLY A 86 -2.22 2.57 -11.02
N ASP A 87 -3.09 3.29 -11.74
CA ASP A 87 -3.60 4.60 -11.27
C ASP A 87 -4.61 4.44 -10.12
N PHE A 88 -5.46 3.41 -10.16
CA PHE A 88 -6.37 3.07 -9.06
C PHE A 88 -5.60 2.68 -7.79
N LEU A 89 -4.56 1.85 -7.93
CA LEU A 89 -3.74 1.39 -6.82
C LEU A 89 -2.81 2.49 -6.28
N ALA A 90 -2.41 3.47 -7.09
CA ALA A 90 -1.58 4.59 -6.65
C ALA A 90 -2.27 5.50 -5.61
N GLU A 91 -3.61 5.44 -5.50
CA GLU A 91 -4.34 6.08 -4.41
C GLU A 91 -4.12 5.38 -3.05
N TYR A 92 -3.62 4.14 -3.06
CA TYR A 92 -3.39 3.30 -1.88
C TYR A 92 -1.89 3.14 -1.64
N ASN A 93 -1.41 3.55 -0.47
CA ASN A 93 -0.07 3.17 -0.05
C ASN A 93 -0.08 1.71 0.41
N LEU A 94 0.20 0.78 -0.51
CA LEU A 94 0.17 -0.65 -0.23
C LEU A 94 1.17 -1.07 0.85
N TYR A 95 2.22 -0.28 1.11
CA TYR A 95 3.16 -0.51 2.21
C TYR A 95 2.50 -0.40 3.59
N ASP A 96 1.40 0.35 3.73
CA ASP A 96 0.62 0.40 4.97
C ASP A 96 -0.17 -0.90 5.22
N SER A 97 -0.25 -1.78 4.21
CA SER A 97 -0.85 -3.11 4.30
C SER A 97 0.15 -4.20 4.68
N VAL A 98 1.41 -3.85 5.01
CA VAL A 98 2.42 -4.83 5.42
C VAL A 98 2.01 -5.41 6.78
N ILE A 99 1.69 -6.70 6.78
CA ILE A 99 1.27 -7.45 7.97
C ILE A 99 2.44 -8.19 8.62
N TYR A 100 3.54 -8.38 7.89
CA TYR A 100 4.75 -9.02 8.38
C TYR A 100 5.97 -8.35 7.75
N ARG A 101 6.92 -7.92 8.58
CA ARG A 101 8.22 -7.37 8.17
C ARG A 101 9.31 -7.99 9.04
N CYS A 102 10.33 -8.50 8.38
CA CYS A 102 11.48 -9.11 9.01
C CYS A 102 12.76 -8.76 8.26
N ILE A 103 13.89 -8.90 8.94
CA ILE A 103 15.21 -8.75 8.36
C ILE A 103 15.72 -10.14 7.99
N VAL A 104 16.27 -10.27 6.79
CA VAL A 104 16.88 -11.50 6.28
C VAL A 104 18.35 -11.25 5.91
N GLY A 105 19.05 -12.28 5.45
CA GLY A 105 20.43 -12.18 4.99
C GLY A 105 21.45 -12.15 6.11
N SER A 106 22.64 -11.62 5.83
CA SER A 106 23.81 -11.69 6.73
C SER A 106 23.53 -11.12 8.12
N ARG A 107 22.69 -10.06 8.23
CA ARG A 107 22.28 -9.47 9.51
C ARG A 107 21.46 -10.42 10.38
N ALA A 108 20.55 -11.19 9.77
CA ALA A 108 19.72 -12.14 10.50
C ALA A 108 20.53 -13.26 11.16
N TYR A 109 21.72 -13.56 10.60
CA TYR A 109 22.58 -14.65 11.06
C TYR A 109 23.91 -14.17 11.68
N GLY A 110 24.05 -12.87 11.95
CA GLY A 110 25.24 -12.30 12.60
C GLY A 110 26.53 -12.41 11.78
N LEU A 111 26.40 -12.45 10.45
CA LEU A 111 27.50 -12.49 9.48
C LEU A 111 27.79 -11.10 8.88
N ASP A 112 27.22 -10.05 9.45
CA ASP A 112 27.30 -8.70 8.92
C ASP A 112 28.54 -7.93 9.39
N HIS A 113 28.88 -6.89 8.62
CA HIS A 113 29.89 -5.88 8.94
C HIS A 113 29.26 -4.49 8.87
N GLU A 114 30.01 -3.45 9.27
CA GLU A 114 29.51 -2.06 9.37
C GLU A 114 28.94 -1.48 8.06
N GLN A 115 29.20 -2.12 6.91
CA GLN A 115 28.71 -1.69 5.58
C GLN A 115 27.68 -2.66 4.98
N SER A 116 27.23 -3.68 5.71
CA SER A 116 26.20 -4.58 5.16
C SER A 116 24.90 -3.82 4.93
N ASP A 117 24.16 -4.19 3.90
CA ASP A 117 22.80 -3.69 3.65
C ASP A 117 21.79 -4.38 4.59
N THR A 118 20.60 -3.80 4.77
CA THR A 118 19.51 -4.41 5.55
C THR A 118 18.40 -4.84 4.61
N ASP A 119 18.36 -6.13 4.28
CA ASP A 119 17.29 -6.72 3.48
C ASP A 119 16.02 -6.88 4.31
N ARG A 120 15.00 -6.06 4.02
CA ARG A 120 13.67 -6.18 4.62
C ARG A 120 12.75 -6.98 3.73
N ARG A 121 12.12 -8.00 4.30
CA ARG A 121 11.18 -8.85 3.58
C ARG A 121 9.95 -9.17 4.39
N GLY A 122 8.89 -9.58 3.70
CA GLY A 122 7.73 -10.14 4.38
C GLY A 122 6.47 -10.14 3.54
N ILE A 123 5.35 -9.86 4.19
CA ILE A 123 4.01 -10.09 3.65
C ILE A 123 3.20 -8.81 3.73
N TYR A 124 2.49 -8.50 2.66
CA TYR A 124 1.45 -7.48 2.67
C TYR A 124 0.09 -8.07 2.29
N GLN A 125 -0.96 -7.58 2.92
CA GLN A 125 -2.33 -8.03 2.72
C GLN A 125 -3.27 -6.83 2.64
N PRO A 126 -3.56 -6.32 1.43
CA PRO A 126 -4.49 -5.22 1.26
C PRO A 126 -5.95 -5.66 1.48
N PRO A 127 -6.91 -4.72 1.56
CA PRO A 127 -8.32 -5.04 1.69
C PRO A 127 -8.85 -5.90 0.55
N ALA A 128 -9.81 -6.76 0.89
CA ALA A 128 -10.54 -7.58 -0.08
C ALA A 128 -11.13 -6.78 -1.26
N ILE A 129 -11.55 -5.52 -1.04
CA ILE A 129 -12.09 -4.68 -2.12
C ILE A 129 -11.06 -4.39 -3.22
N LEU A 130 -9.76 -4.33 -2.90
CA LEU A 130 -8.70 -4.16 -3.88
C LEU A 130 -8.44 -5.46 -4.64
N HIS A 131 -8.48 -6.59 -3.93
CA HIS A 131 -8.38 -7.92 -4.55
C HIS A 131 -9.52 -8.20 -5.55
N TRP A 132 -10.74 -7.75 -5.24
CA TRP A 132 -11.92 -7.94 -6.09
C TRP A 132 -12.11 -6.86 -7.15
N SER A 133 -11.20 -5.89 -7.21
CA SER A 133 -11.21 -4.90 -8.29
C SER A 133 -10.91 -5.56 -9.63
N LEU A 134 -11.39 -4.97 -10.73
CA LEU A 134 -11.09 -5.44 -12.09
C LEU A 134 -9.58 -5.37 -12.43
N TYR A 135 -8.82 -4.65 -11.62
CA TYR A 135 -7.39 -4.41 -11.81
C TYR A 135 -6.50 -5.36 -10.98
N GLY A 136 -7.07 -5.99 -9.94
CA GLY A 136 -6.32 -6.78 -8.98
C GLY A 136 -5.34 -5.95 -8.15
N ILE A 137 -4.34 -6.62 -7.61
CA ILE A 137 -3.24 -6.03 -6.84
C ILE A 137 -1.90 -6.58 -7.36
N PRO A 138 -0.77 -5.89 -7.10
CA PRO A 138 0.54 -6.43 -7.42
C PRO A 138 0.77 -7.75 -6.67
N GLU A 139 1.50 -8.69 -7.23
CA GLU A 139 1.86 -9.90 -6.47
C GLU A 139 3.01 -9.61 -5.49
N GLN A 140 3.73 -8.50 -5.68
CA GLN A 140 4.91 -8.12 -4.91
C GLN A 140 5.11 -6.61 -4.95
N LEU A 141 5.55 -6.04 -3.82
CA LEU A 141 6.06 -4.68 -3.70
C LEU A 141 7.58 -4.72 -3.60
N GLU A 142 8.27 -3.88 -4.37
CA GLU A 142 9.72 -3.73 -4.31
C GLU A 142 10.10 -2.27 -4.07
N ASN A 143 10.99 -2.04 -3.10
CA ASN A 143 11.66 -0.77 -2.91
C ASN A 143 13.18 -1.01 -2.89
N LYS A 144 13.82 -0.76 -4.04
CA LYS A 144 15.26 -1.00 -4.21
C LYS A 144 16.13 -0.02 -3.41
N GLU A 145 15.66 1.20 -3.21
CA GLU A 145 16.41 2.22 -2.45
C GLU A 145 16.51 1.85 -0.97
N ASN A 146 15.43 1.29 -0.42
CA ASN A 146 15.34 0.88 0.98
C ASN A 146 15.59 -0.63 1.20
N GLN A 147 15.96 -1.37 0.14
CA GLN A 147 16.16 -2.83 0.15
C GLN A 147 14.96 -3.60 0.74
N GLU A 148 13.75 -3.27 0.28
CA GLU A 148 12.51 -3.91 0.74
C GLU A 148 11.83 -4.76 -0.34
N CYS A 149 11.31 -5.92 0.06
CA CYS A 149 10.51 -6.79 -0.79
C CYS A 149 9.35 -7.43 -0.01
N TYR A 150 8.11 -7.13 -0.38
CA TYR A 150 6.92 -7.68 0.28
C TYR A 150 6.07 -8.46 -0.71
N TRP A 151 5.81 -9.73 -0.42
CA TRP A 151 4.90 -10.54 -1.23
C TRP A 151 3.47 -10.37 -0.75
N GLU A 152 2.55 -10.40 -1.70
CA GLU A 152 1.13 -10.54 -1.38
C GLU A 152 0.92 -11.89 -0.65
N LEU A 153 -0.01 -11.94 0.31
CA LEU A 153 -0.22 -13.12 1.17
C LEU A 153 -0.41 -14.44 0.39
N GLN A 154 -1.29 -14.51 -0.61
CA GLN A 154 -1.46 -15.71 -1.42
C GLN A 154 -0.17 -16.06 -2.17
N LYS A 155 0.50 -15.08 -2.80
CA LYS A 155 1.79 -15.28 -3.47
C LYS A 155 2.83 -15.87 -2.50
N PHE A 156 2.94 -15.32 -1.29
CA PHE A 156 3.85 -15.80 -0.24
C PHE A 156 3.56 -17.25 0.13
N LEU A 157 2.29 -17.60 0.39
CA LEU A 157 1.90 -18.97 0.72
C LEU A 157 2.23 -19.96 -0.40
N VAL A 158 1.97 -19.58 -1.65
CA VAL A 158 2.32 -20.42 -2.82
C VAL A 158 3.83 -20.63 -2.92
N LEU A 159 4.64 -19.59 -2.68
CA LEU A 159 6.10 -19.70 -2.69
C LEU A 159 6.63 -20.54 -1.52
N ALA A 160 6.05 -20.41 -0.33
CA ALA A 160 6.39 -21.20 0.85
C ALA A 160 6.12 -22.68 0.61
N LEU A 161 4.95 -23.03 0.06
CA LEU A 161 4.59 -24.40 -0.32
C LEU A 161 5.53 -24.99 -1.39
N LYS A 162 6.13 -24.15 -2.22
CA LYS A 162 7.16 -24.53 -3.20
C LYS A 162 8.59 -24.51 -2.63
N ALA A 163 8.74 -24.42 -1.31
CA ALA A 163 10.02 -24.38 -0.62
C ALA A 163 10.99 -23.31 -1.13
N ASN A 164 10.46 -22.13 -1.52
CA ASN A 164 11.29 -21.03 -1.99
C ASN A 164 12.21 -20.52 -0.86
N PRO A 165 13.56 -20.51 -1.03
CA PRO A 165 14.48 -20.22 0.06
C PRO A 165 14.30 -18.83 0.69
N ASN A 166 14.03 -17.81 -0.14
CA ASN A 166 13.84 -16.43 0.35
C ASN A 166 12.62 -16.32 1.27
N VAL A 167 11.54 -17.01 0.93
CA VAL A 167 10.28 -17.01 1.69
C VAL A 167 10.42 -17.87 2.95
N LEU A 168 11.07 -19.03 2.86
CA LEU A 168 11.35 -19.85 4.03
C LEU A 168 12.27 -19.14 5.02
N GLU A 169 13.30 -18.42 4.56
CA GLU A 169 14.14 -17.58 5.41
C GLU A 169 13.31 -16.54 6.18
N CYS A 170 12.34 -15.90 5.52
CA CYS A 170 11.42 -14.98 6.19
C CYS A 170 10.60 -15.66 7.30
N LEU A 171 10.25 -16.94 7.18
CA LEU A 171 9.49 -17.65 8.21
C LEU A 171 10.33 -18.02 9.44
N TYR A 172 11.65 -18.15 9.28
CA TYR A 172 12.56 -18.66 10.32
C TYR A 172 13.58 -17.64 10.82
N THR A 173 13.59 -16.42 10.29
CA THR A 173 14.47 -15.35 10.77
C THR A 173 14.15 -14.98 12.22
N PRO A 174 15.19 -14.74 13.06
CA PRO A 174 14.98 -14.25 14.43
C PRO A 174 14.67 -12.75 14.49
N LEU A 175 14.84 -12.00 13.41
CA LEU A 175 14.74 -10.54 13.39
C LEU A 175 13.41 -10.07 12.79
N VAL A 176 12.37 -10.02 13.61
CA VAL A 176 11.04 -9.51 13.24
C VAL A 176 10.88 -8.05 13.65
N GLU A 177 10.58 -7.18 12.68
CA GLU A 177 10.32 -5.75 12.92
C GLU A 177 8.81 -5.46 13.08
N THR A 178 7.94 -6.21 12.40
CA THR A 178 6.48 -6.02 12.47
C THR A 178 5.77 -7.34 12.25
N VAL A 179 4.73 -7.61 13.05
CA VAL A 179 3.88 -8.79 12.94
C VAL A 179 2.45 -8.46 13.37
N SER A 180 1.49 -8.69 12.49
CA SER A 180 0.06 -8.60 12.81
C SER A 180 -0.44 -9.91 13.46
N PRO A 181 -1.62 -9.94 14.10
CA PRO A 181 -2.17 -11.17 14.65
C PRO A 181 -2.31 -12.31 13.63
N VAL A 182 -2.74 -11.99 12.39
CA VAL A 182 -2.87 -12.99 11.32
C VAL A 182 -1.50 -13.50 10.86
N ALA A 183 -0.49 -12.63 10.78
CA ALA A 183 0.86 -13.06 10.46
C ALA A 183 1.47 -13.92 11.58
N GLN A 184 1.14 -13.60 12.84
CA GLN A 184 1.56 -14.40 14.00
C GLN A 184 0.99 -15.81 13.94
N GLU A 185 -0.30 -15.98 13.64
CA GLU A 185 -0.93 -17.30 13.44
C GLU A 185 -0.22 -18.10 12.34
N LEU A 186 0.15 -17.45 11.22
CA LEU A 186 0.91 -18.08 10.14
C LEU A 186 2.31 -18.54 10.60
N LEU A 187 3.02 -17.71 11.37
CA LEU A 187 4.34 -18.05 11.90
C LEU A 187 4.27 -19.21 12.90
N GLU A 188 3.20 -19.33 13.67
CA GLU A 188 3.00 -20.42 14.63
C GLU A 188 2.82 -21.79 13.98
N ILE A 189 2.37 -21.83 12.72
CA ILE A 189 2.19 -23.06 11.93
C ILE A 189 3.24 -23.22 10.80
N ARG A 190 4.33 -22.45 10.84
CA ARG A 190 5.32 -22.37 9.73
C ARG A 190 5.95 -23.71 9.35
N GLU A 191 5.93 -24.71 10.23
CA GLU A 191 6.42 -26.06 9.97
C GLU A 191 5.66 -26.78 8.87
N ILE A 192 4.41 -26.39 8.58
CA ILE A 192 3.61 -27.00 7.50
C ILE A 192 4.24 -26.80 6.11
N PHE A 193 5.10 -25.79 5.95
CA PHE A 193 5.79 -25.49 4.69
C PHE A 193 7.08 -26.32 4.50
N LEU A 194 7.54 -27.02 5.55
CA LEU A 194 8.73 -27.87 5.46
C LEU A 194 8.36 -29.21 4.80
N SER A 195 8.86 -29.43 3.59
CA SER A 195 8.66 -30.67 2.84
C SER A 195 9.99 -31.22 2.31
N GLN A 196 9.98 -32.43 1.74
CA GLN A 196 11.16 -32.99 1.09
C GLN A 196 11.70 -32.12 -0.07
N LEU A 197 10.87 -31.23 -0.61
CA LEU A 197 11.27 -30.26 -1.64
C LEU A 197 12.36 -29.29 -1.13
N VAL A 198 12.41 -29.01 0.17
CA VAL A 198 13.43 -28.14 0.78
C VAL A 198 14.84 -28.66 0.49
N TYR A 199 15.04 -29.98 0.45
CA TYR A 199 16.34 -30.57 0.11
C TYR A 199 16.78 -30.21 -1.32
N GLN A 200 15.85 -30.01 -2.25
CA GLN A 200 16.17 -29.67 -3.63
C GLN A 200 16.47 -28.17 -3.81
N THR A 201 15.96 -27.31 -2.93
CA THR A 201 16.11 -25.86 -3.04
C THR A 201 17.26 -25.29 -2.23
N TYR A 202 17.82 -26.06 -1.29
CA TYR A 202 18.95 -25.66 -0.43
C TYR A 202 20.26 -26.43 -0.67
N ASN A 203 20.29 -27.38 -1.61
CA ASN A 203 21.53 -28.01 -2.11
C ASN A 203 22.02 -27.34 -3.38
#